data_AF-A0A948ZM53-F1
#
_entry.id   AF-A0A948ZM53-F1
#
_cell.length_a   1.000
_cell.length_b   1.000
_cell.length_c   1.000
_cell.angle_alpha   90.00
_cell.angle_beta   90.00
_cell.angle_gamma   90.00
#
_symmetry.space_group_name_H-M   'P 1'
#
loop_
_entity.id
_entity.type
_entity.pdbx_description
1 polymer ?
#
loop_
_entity_poly.entity_id
_entity_poly.type
_entity_poly.pdbx_seq_one_letter_code
_entity_poly.pdbx_strand_id
1 'polypeptide(L)' 'MELTIEQVQAIRGGAHVPLVPPEVGEECVVLRRDAYEKIAHPLYDDSDADPRRFYPLAGAIMAEDDADDPALESYQKYKL' A
#
# COMPACT_ATOMS: atom_id res chain seq x y z
N MET A 1 -3.37 -6.87 25.92
CA MET A 1 -3.24 -7.94 24.90
C MET A 1 -1.91 -8.69 25.06
N GLU A 2 -1.95 -10.01 25.16
CA GLU A 2 -0.76 -10.88 25.13
C GLU A 2 -0.69 -11.62 23.79
N LEU A 3 0.50 -11.75 23.22
CA LEU A 3 0.74 -12.48 21.97
C LEU A 3 1.26 -13.88 22.28
N THR A 4 0.87 -14.86 21.46
CA THR A 4 1.45 -16.20 21.54
C THR A 4 2.91 -16.19 21.06
N ILE A 5 3.68 -17.20 21.46
CA ILE A 5 5.08 -17.35 21.01
C ILE A 5 5.16 -17.41 19.48
N GLU A 6 4.22 -18.10 18.84
CA GLU A 6 4.15 -18.23 17.38
C GLU A 6 3.91 -16.87 16.71
N GLN A 7 2.99 -16.07 17.24
CA GLN A 7 2.72 -14.72 16.74
C GLN A 7 3.95 -13.81 16.89
N VAL A 8 4.65 -13.89 18.03
CA VAL A 8 5.91 -13.14 18.24
C VAL A 8 6.97 -13.55 17.22
N GLN A 9 7.13 -14.84 16.94
CA GLN A 9 8.10 -15.31 15.94
C GLN A 9 7.71 -14.87 14.52
N ALA A 10 6.42 -14.93 14.18
CA ALA A 10 5.92 -14.44 12.89
C ALA A 10 6.24 -12.94 12.70
N ILE A 11 5.96 -12.11 13.71
CA ILE A 11 6.26 -10.67 13.67
C ILE A 11 7.77 -10.43 13.55
N ARG A 12 8.60 -11.18 14.30
CA ARG A 12 10.07 -11.08 14.19
C ARG A 12 10.57 -11.44 12.80
N GLY A 13 9.95 -12.44 12.16
CA GLY A 13 10.18 -12.84 10.78
C GLY A 13 9.66 -11.85 9.73
N GLY A 14 8.96 -10.79 10.14
CA GLY A 14 8.44 -9.75 9.25
C GLY A 14 7.03 -10.03 8.72
N ALA A 15 6.35 -11.09 9.20
CA ALA A 15 4.95 -11.31 8.90
C ALA A 15 4.05 -10.36 9.71
N HIS A 16 2.82 -10.16 9.21
CA HIS A 16 1.76 -9.50 9.95
C HIS A 16 0.87 -10.55 10.63
N VAL A 17 0.32 -10.20 11.79
CA VAL A 17 -0.57 -11.08 12.56
C VAL A 17 -1.92 -10.40 12.71
N PRO A 18 -3.01 -10.96 12.13
CA PRO A 18 -4.36 -10.49 12.38
C PRO A 18 -4.82 -10.90 13.78
N LEU A 19 -5.54 -10.01 14.45
CA LEU A 19 -6.12 -10.24 15.78
C LEU A 19 -7.28 -9.28 16.05
N VAL A 20 -8.10 -9.60 17.04
CA VAL A 20 -9.20 -8.74 17.50
C VAL A 20 -8.91 -8.33 18.94
N PRO A 21 -8.30 -7.16 19.20
CA PRO A 21 -8.05 -6.70 20.55
C PRO A 21 -9.40 -6.43 21.24
N PRO A 22 -9.65 -6.94 22.46
CA PRO A 22 -10.90 -6.71 23.16
C PRO A 22 -11.17 -5.23 23.45
N GLU A 23 -10.10 -4.41 23.55
CA GLU A 23 -10.20 -2.96 23.77
C GLU A 23 -10.62 -2.19 22.52
N VAL A 24 -10.39 -2.75 21.33
CA VAL A 24 -10.73 -2.14 20.05
C VAL A 24 -12.05 -2.70 19.51
N GLY A 25 -12.29 -4.00 19.70
CA GLY A 25 -13.50 -4.68 19.22
C GLY A 25 -13.56 -4.88 17.71
N GLU A 26 -12.49 -4.54 16.99
CA GLU A 26 -12.39 -4.62 15.53
C GLU A 26 -11.16 -5.43 15.11
N GLU A 27 -11.21 -5.97 13.89
CA GLU A 27 -10.08 -6.70 13.31
C GLU A 27 -8.91 -5.73 13.08
N CYS A 28 -7.78 -6.08 13.68
CA CYS A 28 -6.55 -5.31 13.63
C CYS A 28 -5.41 -6.22 13.14
N VAL A 29 -4.34 -5.59 12.65
CA VAL A 29 -3.10 -6.28 12.32
C VAL A 29 -1.96 -5.73 13.16
N VAL A 30 -1.14 -6.62 13.69
CA VAL A 30 0.14 -6.27 14.32
C VAL A 30 1.27 -6.59 13.35
N LEU A 31 2.13 -5.61 13.14
CA LEU A 31 3.37 -5.72 12.37
C LEU A 31 4.50 -5.01 13.11
N ARG A 32 5.75 -5.26 12.70
CA ARG A 32 6.88 -4.51 13.24
C ARG A 32 6.76 -3.04 12.88
N ARG A 33 7.19 -2.18 13.80
CA ARG A 33 7.18 -0.73 13.63
C ARG A 33 7.92 -0.26 12.38
N ASP A 34 9.10 -0.82 12.10
CA ASP A 34 9.88 -0.45 10.91
C ASP A 34 9.22 -0.86 9.59
N ALA A 35 8.44 -1.94 9.59
CA ALA A 35 7.60 -2.31 8.45
C ALA A 35 6.42 -1.34 8.30
N TYR A 36 5.80 -0.93 9.41
CA TYR A 36 4.73 0.06 9.40
C TYR A 36 5.23 1.40 8.88
N GLU A 37 6.35 1.90 9.39
CA GLU A 37 6.90 3.20 8.98
C GLU A 37 7.24 3.24 7.48
N LYS A 38 7.72 2.14 6.88
CA LYS A 38 7.96 2.07 5.43
C LYS A 38 6.70 2.21 4.58
N ILE A 39 5.56 1.76 5.10
CA ILE A 39 4.26 1.79 4.40
C ILE A 39 3.51 3.09 4.71
N ALA A 40 3.56 3.52 5.96
CA ALA A 40 2.86 4.70 6.46
C ALA A 40 3.54 6.00 6.04
N HIS A 41 4.87 6.06 5.99
CA HIS A 41 5.59 7.30 5.68
C HIS A 41 5.20 7.90 4.32
N PRO A 42 5.07 7.11 3.23
CA PRO A 42 4.54 7.63 1.97
C PRO A 42 3.08 8.11 2.07
N LEU A 43 2.23 7.44 2.87
CA LEU A 43 0.79 7.74 2.96
C LEU A 43 0.47 9.01 3.75
N TYR A 44 1.34 9.41 4.68
CA TYR A 44 1.13 10.57 5.56
C TYR A 44 2.02 11.77 5.21
N ASP A 45 3.00 11.60 4.32
CA ASP A 45 3.79 12.69 3.76
C ASP A 45 3.12 13.23 2.49
N ASP A 46 2.00 13.93 2.69
CA ASP A 46 1.21 14.62 1.66
C ASP A 46 2.00 15.68 0.87
N SER A 47 3.26 15.92 1.21
CA SER A 47 4.11 16.88 0.49
C SER A 47 4.70 16.31 -0.81
N ASP A 48 4.75 14.98 -0.97
CA ASP A 48 5.42 14.31 -2.10
C ASP A 48 4.80 12.93 -2.45
N ALA A 49 3.53 12.72 -2.11
CA ALA A 49 2.79 11.51 -2.41
C ALA A 49 2.49 11.41 -3.92
N ASP A 50 3.50 11.06 -4.74
CA ASP A 50 3.29 10.67 -6.14
C ASP A 50 2.46 9.36 -6.16
N PRO A 51 1.20 9.39 -6.65
CA PRO A 51 0.34 8.21 -6.72
C PRO A 51 1.00 7.04 -7.47
N ARG A 52 1.95 7.34 -8.37
CA ARG A 52 2.73 6.34 -9.14
C ARG A 52 3.65 5.47 -8.27
N ARG A 53 4.00 5.91 -7.05
CA ARG A 53 4.76 5.09 -6.09
C ARG A 53 3.90 4.06 -5.36
N PHE A 54 2.59 4.29 -5.26
CA PHE A 54 1.66 3.42 -4.54
C PHE A 54 1.10 2.30 -5.42
N TYR A 55 1.17 2.48 -6.74
CA TYR A 55 0.65 1.51 -7.69
C TYR A 55 1.61 1.32 -8.88
N PRO A 56 2.73 0.59 -8.71
CA PRO A 56 3.52 0.16 -9.86
C PRO A 56 2.67 -0.68 -10.84
N LEU A 57 1.64 -1.39 -10.34
CA LEU A 57 0.67 -2.10 -11.18
C LEU A 57 -0.40 -1.21 -11.81
N ALA A 58 -0.90 -0.15 -11.15
CA ALA A 58 -1.91 0.71 -11.77
C ALA A 58 -1.32 1.55 -12.89
N GLY A 59 -0.04 1.96 -12.80
CA GLY A 59 0.63 2.62 -13.92
C GLY A 59 0.72 1.75 -15.18
N ALA A 60 0.94 0.44 -15.01
CA ALA A 60 0.95 -0.51 -16.13
C ALA A 60 -0.47 -0.74 -16.70
N ILE A 61 -1.47 -0.90 -15.83
CA ILE A 61 -2.87 -1.10 -16.24
C ILE A 61 -3.44 0.14 -16.92
N MET A 62 -3.18 1.33 -16.38
CA MET A 62 -3.63 2.59 -17.00
C MET A 62 -2.90 2.88 -18.32
N ALA A 63 -1.62 2.48 -18.45
CA ALA A 63 -0.90 2.63 -19.71
C ALA A 63 -1.37 1.65 -20.81
N GLU A 64 -1.87 0.47 -20.43
CA GLU A 64 -2.50 -0.48 -21.36
C GLU A 64 -3.90 0.01 -21.79
N ASP A 65 -4.70 0.57 -20.88
CA ASP A 65 -6.03 1.13 -21.22
C ASP A 65 -5.95 2.46 -22.00
N ASP A 66 -4.96 3.33 -21.73
CA ASP A 66 -4.76 4.60 -22.46
C ASP A 66 -4.29 4.42 -23.90
N ALA A 67 -3.69 3.27 -24.24
CA ALA A 67 -3.07 3.05 -25.55
C ALA A 67 -4.10 2.94 -26.69
N ASP A 68 -5.33 2.52 -26.38
CA ASP A 68 -6.39 2.25 -27.36
C ASP A 68 -7.68 3.06 -27.13
N ASP A 69 -7.69 4.07 -26.24
CA ASP A 69 -8.86 4.95 -26.04
C ASP A 69 -9.00 5.99 -27.17
N PRO A 70 -10.02 5.89 -28.05
CA PRO A 70 -10.24 6.84 -29.15
C PRO A 70 -10.52 8.27 -28.67
N ALA A 71 -10.97 8.44 -27.42
CA ALA A 71 -11.21 9.76 -26.83
C ALA A 71 -9.91 10.51 -26.46
N LEU A 72 -8.79 9.79 -26.33
CA LEU A 72 -7.49 10.34 -25.93
C LEU A 72 -6.51 10.55 -27.10
N GLU A 73 -6.84 10.12 -28.32
CA GLU A 73 -6.03 10.33 -29.55
C GLU A 73 -5.63 11.81 -29.76
N SER A 74 -6.51 12.74 -29.38
CA SER A 74 -6.25 14.19 -29.56
C SER A 74 -5.16 14.72 -28.63
N TYR A 75 -4.99 14.12 -27.44
CA TYR A 75 -3.98 14.52 -26.45
C TYR A 75 -2.60 13.90 -26.75
N GLN A 76 -2.56 12.74 -27.43
CA GLN A 76 -1.30 12.12 -27.85
C GLN A 76 -0.50 12.98 -28.84
N LYS A 77 -1.16 13.87 -29.59
CA LYS A 77 -0.53 14.79 -30.56
C LYS A 77 0.35 15.89 -29.94
N TYR A 78 0.28 16.09 -28.62
CA TYR A 78 1.05 17.13 -27.92
C TYR A 78 2.15 16.58 -27.00
N LYS A 79 2.49 15.29 -27.09
CA LYS A 79 3.72 14.77 -26.47
C LYS A 79 4.95 15.33 -27.22
N LEU A 80 5.51 16.41 -26.69
CA LEU A 80 6.87 16.92 -26.98
C LEU A 80 7.87 16.33 -25.98
#